data_AF-A0A1H9NQA5-F1
#
_entry.id   AF-A0A1H9NQA5-F1
#
_cell.length_a   1.000
_cell.length_b   1.000
_cell.length_c   1.000
_cell.angle_alpha   90.00
_cell.angle_beta   90.00
_cell.angle_gamma   90.00
#
_symmetry.space_group_name_H-M   'P 1'
#
loop_
_entity.id
_entity.type
_entity.pdbx_description
1 polymer ?
#
loop_
_entity_poly.entity_id
_entity_poly.type
_entity_poly.pdbx_seq_one_letter_code
_entity_poly.pdbx_strand_id
1 'polypeptide(L)' 'MGAAGSIRIGISGWTYKPWRGVFYPPALPQKRELAFAAGSFPSVEINGAFYSLPRLESFRR' A
#
# COMPACT_ATOMS: atom_id res chain seq x y z
N MET A 1 12.35 31.22 -11.59
CA MET A 1 12.35 29.74 -11.60
C MET A 1 10.99 29.29 -11.09
N GLY A 2 10.28 28.44 -11.83
CA GLY A 2 9.02 27.86 -11.36
C GLY A 2 9.27 26.94 -10.16
N ALA A 3 8.31 26.83 -9.23
CA ALA A 3 8.43 25.91 -8.11
C ALA A 3 8.56 24.47 -8.63
N ALA A 4 9.52 23.72 -8.06
CA ALA A 4 9.67 22.30 -8.38
C ALA A 4 8.41 21.53 -7.91
N GLY A 5 7.91 20.62 -8.75
CA GLY A 5 6.77 19.77 -8.40
C GLY A 5 7.13 18.69 -7.38
N SER A 6 6.13 18.22 -6.63
CA SER A 6 6.30 17.11 -5.68
C SER A 6 6.22 15.76 -6.39
N ILE A 7 7.29 14.97 -6.31
CA ILE A 7 7.35 13.59 -6.82
C ILE A 7 7.01 12.62 -5.69
N ARG A 8 6.13 11.64 -5.95
CA ARG A 8 5.82 10.55 -5.01
C ARG A 8 6.13 9.21 -5.67
N ILE A 9 6.92 8.39 -4.98
CA ILE A 9 7.28 7.04 -5.41
C ILE A 9 6.55 6.05 -4.51
N GLY A 10 6.00 4.99 -5.10
CA GLY A 10 5.21 4.00 -4.39
C GLY A 10 5.28 2.63 -5.04
N ILE A 11 4.40 1.75 -4.57
CA ILE A 11 4.30 0.35 -4.99
C ILE A 11 2.92 0.06 -5.58
N SER A 12 2.86 -0.87 -6.53
CA SER A 12 1.58 -1.34 -7.08
C SER A 12 1.03 -2.49 -6.24
N GLY A 13 0.19 -2.20 -5.24
CA GLY A 13 -0.34 -3.20 -4.30
C GLY A 13 0.61 -3.56 -3.14
N TRP A 14 0.10 -4.31 -2.14
CA TRP A 14 0.85 -4.64 -0.92
C TRP A 14 0.76 -6.11 -0.48
N THR A 15 -0.17 -6.91 -1.01
CA THR A 15 -0.46 -8.26 -0.48
C THR A 15 0.39 -9.38 -1.09
N TYR A 16 1.67 -9.12 -1.40
CA TYR A 16 2.56 -10.06 -2.07
C TYR A 16 3.20 -11.03 -1.06
N LYS A 17 2.88 -12.34 -1.16
CA LYS A 17 3.45 -13.37 -0.28
C LYS A 17 4.98 -13.37 -0.22
N PRO A 18 5.73 -13.21 -1.33
CA PRO A 18 7.20 -13.22 -1.30
C PRO A 18 7.83 -12.08 -0.49
N TRP A 19 7.07 -11.04 -0.15
CA TRP A 19 7.58 -9.92 0.65
C TRP A 19 7.65 -10.24 2.14
N ARG A 20 6.97 -11.28 2.61
CA ARG A 20 6.95 -11.69 4.02
C ARG A 20 8.31 -12.26 4.42
N GLY A 21 8.96 -11.63 5.39
CA GLY A 21 10.32 -11.98 5.81
C GLY A 21 11.42 -11.34 4.97
N VAL A 22 11.07 -10.54 3.95
CA VAL A 22 12.04 -9.78 3.13
C VAL A 22 11.82 -8.28 3.33
N PHE A 23 10.62 -7.81 2.99
CA PHE A 23 10.19 -6.43 3.21
C PHE A 23 9.34 -6.30 4.48
N TYR A 24 8.42 -7.26 4.72
CA TYR A 24 7.63 -7.30 5.94
C TYR A 24 8.39 -8.04 7.06
N PRO A 25 8.38 -7.52 8.30
CA PRO A 25 8.93 -8.21 9.46
C PRO A 25 8.33 -9.60 9.64
N PRO A 26 9.09 -10.56 10.20
CA PRO A 26 8.56 -11.88 10.52
C PRO A 26 7.35 -11.74 11.47
N ALA A 27 6.37 -12.62 11.29
CA ALA A 27 5.12 -12.65 12.06
C ALA A 27 4.25 -11.38 12.01
N LEU A 28 4.48 -10.45 11.07
CA LEU A 28 3.56 -9.34 10.83
C LEU A 28 2.17 -9.89 10.42
N PRO A 29 1.09 -9.56 11.15
CA PRO A 29 -0.25 -9.99 10.74
C PRO A 29 -0.60 -9.40 9.37
N GLN A 30 -1.13 -10.21 8.44
CA GLN A 30 -1.45 -9.77 7.08
C GLN A 30 -2.32 -8.48 7.05
N LYS A 31 -3.28 -8.36 7.96
CA LYS A 31 -4.15 -7.17 8.08
C LYS A 31 -3.39 -5.87 8.40
N ARG A 32 -2.12 -5.95 8.81
CA ARG A 32 -1.23 -4.81 9.09
C ARG A 32 -0.22 -4.54 7.97
N GLU A 33 -0.18 -5.36 6.91
CA GLU A 33 0.75 -5.18 5.79
C GLU A 33 0.58 -3.81 5.12
N LEU A 34 -0.66 -3.34 4.92
CA LEU A 34 -0.92 -2.02 4.35
C LEU A 34 -0.40 -0.89 5.26
N ALA A 35 -0.65 -0.99 6.57
CA ALA A 35 -0.17 0.01 7.53
C ALA A 35 1.36 0.04 7.58
N PHE A 36 2.02 -1.11 7.47
CA PHE A 36 3.47 -1.19 7.36
C PHE A 36 3.97 -0.55 6.06
N ALA A 37 3.39 -0.90 4.91
CA ALA A 37 3.76 -0.35 3.61
C ALA A 37 3.57 1.17 3.54
N ALA A 38 2.49 1.69 4.13
CA ALA A 38 2.23 3.13 4.23
C ALA A 38 3.23 3.89 5.12
N GLY A 39 3.90 3.20 6.04
CA GLY A 39 5.02 3.76 6.81
C GLY A 39 6.31 3.87 6.00
N SER A 40 6.44 3.11 4.90
CA SER A 40 7.64 3.06 4.05
C SER A 40 7.50 3.87 2.76
N PHE A 41 6.29 3.94 2.20
CA PHE A 41 6.03 4.60 0.92
C PHE A 41 4.93 5.67 1.04
N PRO A 42 5.10 6.85 0.40
CA PRO A 42 4.09 7.90 0.37
C PRO A 42 2.89 7.61 -0.57
N SER A 43 2.95 6.54 -1.36
CA SER A 43 1.85 6.10 -2.22
C SER A 43 1.80 4.59 -2.40
N VAL A 44 0.59 4.06 -2.59
CA VAL A 44 0.30 2.66 -2.93
C VAL A 44 -0.85 2.65 -3.94
N GLU A 45 -0.68 1.94 -5.05
CA GLU A 45 -1.72 1.73 -6.05
C GLU A 45 -2.70 0.61 -5.63
N ILE A 46 -3.98 0.76 -5.95
CA ILE A 46 -5.01 -0.23 -5.65
C ILE A 46 -5.82 -0.54 -6.92
N ASN A 47 -5.80 -1.80 -7.37
CA ASN A 47 -6.57 -2.26 -8.53
C ASN A 47 -7.75 -3.18 -8.16
N GLY A 48 -7.95 -3.50 -6.88
CA GLY A 48 -9.03 -4.39 -6.45
C GLY A 48 -10.43 -3.91 -6.85
N ALA A 49 -10.63 -2.58 -6.88
CA ALA A 49 -11.90 -1.96 -7.27
C ALA A 49 -12.28 -2.20 -8.74
N PHE A 50 -11.32 -2.54 -9.59
CA PHE A 50 -11.58 -2.93 -10.98
C PHE A 50 -12.36 -4.24 -11.08
N TYR A 51 -12.07 -5.20 -10.19
CA TYR A 51 -12.68 -6.53 -10.21
C TYR A 51 -14.00 -6.59 -9.44
N SER A 52 -14.15 -5.75 -8.42
CA SER A 52 -15.37 -5.65 -7.62
C SER A 52 -15.34 -4.39 -6.77
N LEU A 53 -16.47 -3.71 -6.62
CA LEU A 53 -16.57 -2.52 -5.78
C LEU A 53 -16.39 -2.90 -4.29
N PRO A 54 -15.37 -2.35 -3.60
CA PRO A 54 -15.23 -2.53 -2.17
C PRO A 54 -16.36 -1.81 -1.42
N ARG A 55 -16.73 -2.32 -0.25
CA ARG A 55 -17.62 -1.59 0.66
C ARG A 55 -16.97 -0.25 1.04
N LEU A 56 -17.78 0.80 1.17
CA LEU A 56 -17.33 2.13 1.57
C LEU A 56 -16.56 2.12 2.89
N GLU A 57 -16.95 1.25 3.84
CA GLU A 57 -16.25 1.04 5.11
C GLU A 57 -14.78 0.65 4.90
N SER A 58 -14.45 -0.09 3.84
CA SER A 58 -13.09 -0.52 3.54
C SER A 58 -12.16 0.66 3.19
N PHE A 59 -12.70 1.78 2.68
CA PHE A 59 -11.93 2.98 2.36
C PHE A 59 -11.85 3.99 3.51
N ARG A 60 -12.71 3.86 4.52
CA ARG A 60 -12.82 4.81 5.64
C ARG A 60 -11.95 4.45 6.85
N ARG A 61 -11.31 3.29 6.81
CA ARG A 61 -10.51 2.72 7.91
C ARG A 61 -9.03 2.96 7.67
#